data_AF-X0PWT5-F1
#
_entry.id   AF-X0PWT5-F1
#
_cell.length_a   1.000
_cell.length_b   1.000
_cell.length_c   1.000
_cell.angle_alpha   90.00
_cell.angle_beta   90.00
_cell.angle_gamma   90.00
#
_symmetry.space_group_name_H-M   'P 1'
#
loop_
_entity.id
_entity.type
_entity.pdbx_description
1 polymer ?
#
loop_
_entity_poly.entity_id
_entity_poly.type
_entity_poly.pdbx_seq_one_letter_code
_entity_poly.pdbx_strand_id
1 'polypeptide(L)'
;MRLFVKSILIVDPERKEANKYIFGEHSNLIMSEGNEIGKSSLIKSIYYTLGAPIKSFPKGWDYTNFIFQIQCDIDGRALTIQRFNQVFTVEVANRVQSFANEKNFSIWMQKQMHMNLRLQTANSEKFHHAYMNAVLAPFYIDQDKSWANFYQDAFENLAMYKGQPKPIIEYYLGLSNGRLLELNEQKKELHTAKVNLDGQIKQITGVRNSYSDDKNIDVVSPEQYIELQAELNQYLKITDELQRKVSKLVNRITKSKMDLDSYRHDYDELRKLLLATDNRFKKIEYECTYCHSVLTRQQSLTRLELSDNDFEIRQQKALLNQKIMDEESKLATLVQSAESLKKDFEDKNARISELRSAGNIDRYVSIKVLTELAQLADKYQVQLSHLEAEIKRIAKSQRDEKKTLETIHESLEADYEKIKNDISVDLGTTDLSDRQFLDFKKMKGGGTALNKSLLCLYLIYLSLLSKHSKTIFPMTIDSFLKNEISTENENRMFLSVQRFFMSLHNQTFFSVIKRNKGKLNISDSTVIFLEKPMLSGDLFDRLSLELISEE
;
A
#
# COMPACT_ATOMS: atom_id res chain seq x y z
N MET A 1 -5.81 -4.96 24.78
CA MET A 1 -6.76 -3.88 24.48
C MET A 1 -8.04 -4.13 25.24
N ARG A 2 -8.24 -3.39 26.33
CA ARG A 2 -9.47 -3.44 27.11
C ARG A 2 -10.11 -2.06 27.09
N LEU A 3 -11.38 -2.01 26.74
CA LEU A 3 -12.19 -0.80 26.88
C LEU A 3 -13.01 -0.91 28.15
N PHE A 4 -12.96 0.13 28.98
CA PHE A 4 -13.92 0.33 30.06
C PHE A 4 -14.56 1.72 29.97
N VAL A 5 -15.84 1.78 30.31
CA VAL A 5 -16.67 2.98 30.31
C VAL A 5 -16.61 3.59 31.71
N LYS A 6 -16.09 4.81 31.83
CA LYS A 6 -16.00 5.55 33.11
C LYS A 6 -17.34 6.20 33.46
N SER A 7 -18.02 6.76 32.46
CA SER A 7 -19.34 7.36 32.67
C SER A 7 -20.15 7.41 31.39
N ILE A 8 -21.47 7.57 31.55
CA ILE A 8 -22.39 7.95 30.48
C ILE A 8 -23.19 9.18 30.92
N LEU A 9 -23.18 10.21 30.07
CA LEU A 9 -24.01 11.39 30.14
C LEU A 9 -25.14 11.23 29.11
N ILE A 10 -26.36 11.52 29.57
CA ILE A 10 -27.58 11.47 28.75
C ILE A 10 -28.26 12.82 28.86
N VAL A 11 -28.53 13.45 27.72
CA VAL A 11 -29.17 14.76 27.64
C VAL A 11 -30.40 14.66 26.73
N ASP A 12 -31.54 15.12 27.24
CA ASP A 12 -32.77 15.38 26.48
C ASP A 12 -32.87 16.90 26.25
N PRO A 13 -32.52 17.39 25.05
CA PRO A 13 -32.56 18.81 24.74
C PRO A 13 -34.00 19.36 24.67
N GLU A 14 -34.97 18.54 24.29
CA GLU A 14 -36.37 18.98 24.12
C GLU A 14 -37.02 19.26 25.47
N ARG A 15 -36.80 18.37 26.44
CA ARG A 15 -37.34 18.51 27.80
C ARG A 15 -36.42 19.28 28.75
N LYS A 16 -35.21 19.60 28.30
CA LYS A 16 -34.15 20.19 29.14
C LYS A 16 -33.87 19.36 30.38
N GLU A 17 -33.69 18.06 30.20
CA GLU A 17 -33.37 17.13 31.30
C GLU A 17 -32.04 16.45 31.00
N ALA A 18 -31.22 16.21 32.03
CA ALA A 18 -29.97 15.47 31.87
C ALA A 18 -29.67 14.60 33.09
N ASN A 19 -28.83 13.58 32.90
CA ASN A 19 -28.21 12.86 34.00
C ASN A 19 -26.87 12.23 33.58
N LYS A 20 -26.00 12.00 34.55
CA LYS A 20 -24.70 11.37 34.37
C LYS A 20 -24.52 10.22 35.35
N TYR A 21 -24.20 9.04 34.82
CA TYR A 21 -23.95 7.84 35.60
C TYR A 21 -22.46 7.50 35.54
N ILE A 22 -21.85 7.25 36.70
CA ILE A 22 -20.43 6.92 36.85
C ILE A 22 -20.30 5.43 37.16
N PHE A 23 -19.30 4.79 36.56
CA PHE A 23 -19.06 3.36 36.65
C PHE A 23 -17.65 3.06 37.15
N GLY A 24 -17.49 1.93 37.83
CA GLY A 24 -16.19 1.38 38.20
C GLY A 24 -15.57 0.54 37.09
N GLU A 25 -14.28 0.27 37.20
CA GLU A 25 -13.50 -0.46 36.18
C GLU A 25 -13.80 -1.97 36.14
N HIS A 26 -14.41 -2.51 37.20
CA HIS A 26 -14.72 -3.93 37.37
C HIS A 26 -16.24 -4.18 37.36
N SER A 27 -16.78 -4.80 38.41
CA SER A 27 -18.18 -5.14 38.50
C SER A 27 -19.05 -3.90 38.75
N ASN A 28 -20.05 -3.70 37.89
CA ASN A 28 -21.06 -2.65 38.03
C ASN A 28 -22.45 -3.27 38.14
N LEU A 29 -23.14 -2.97 39.23
CA LEU A 29 -24.48 -3.47 39.51
C LEU A 29 -25.50 -2.34 39.34
N ILE A 30 -26.35 -2.44 38.33
CA ILE A 30 -27.41 -1.48 38.04
C ILE A 30 -28.68 -1.95 38.74
N MET A 31 -29.09 -1.19 39.75
CA MET A 31 -30.17 -1.54 40.67
C MET A 31 -31.35 -0.56 40.58
N SER A 32 -32.54 -1.05 40.87
CA SER A 32 -33.74 -0.20 41.02
C SER A 32 -34.78 -0.86 41.95
N GLU A 33 -35.70 -0.08 42.52
CA GLU A 33 -36.76 -0.58 43.41
C GLU A 33 -37.66 -1.63 42.73
N GLY A 34 -38.07 -1.37 41.49
CA GLY A 34 -38.96 -2.22 40.71
C GLY A 34 -38.51 -2.43 39.27
N ASN A 35 -39.33 -3.17 38.52
CA ASN A 35 -39.20 -3.29 37.07
C ASN A 35 -39.54 -1.96 36.38
N GLU A 36 -39.09 -1.80 35.14
CA GLU A 36 -39.44 -0.64 34.29
C GLU A 36 -38.96 0.74 34.76
N ILE A 37 -38.05 0.83 35.74
CA ILE A 37 -37.43 2.09 36.18
C ILE A 37 -36.43 2.65 35.14
N GLY A 38 -35.91 1.79 34.27
CA GLY A 38 -35.03 2.18 33.16
C GLY A 38 -33.62 1.56 33.19
N LYS A 39 -33.41 0.49 33.97
CA LYS A 39 -32.16 -0.30 33.96
C LYS A 39 -31.74 -0.72 32.55
N SER A 40 -32.67 -1.30 31.79
CA SER A 40 -32.44 -1.69 30.39
C SER A 40 -32.22 -0.48 29.48
N SER A 41 -32.86 0.66 29.75
CA SER A 41 -32.62 1.90 28.99
C SER A 41 -31.17 2.36 29.14
N LEU A 42 -30.64 2.40 30.37
CA LEU A 42 -29.26 2.78 30.64
C LEU A 42 -28.26 1.85 29.94
N ILE A 43 -28.45 0.53 30.09
CA ILE A 43 -27.59 -0.48 29.45
C ILE A 43 -27.62 -0.34 27.92
N LYS A 44 -28.81 -0.24 27.33
CA LYS A 44 -28.98 -0.09 25.88
C LYS A 44 -28.36 1.20 25.38
N SER A 45 -28.46 2.30 26.13
CA SER A 45 -27.79 3.57 25.82
C SER A 45 -26.26 3.43 25.78
N ILE A 46 -25.66 2.59 26.63
CA ILE A 46 -24.22 2.32 26.57
C ILE A 46 -23.83 1.70 25.23
N TYR A 47 -24.45 0.58 24.85
CA TYR A 47 -24.14 -0.10 23.57
C TYR A 47 -24.54 0.72 22.34
N TYR A 48 -25.62 1.49 22.44
CA TYR A 48 -26.04 2.42 21.39
C TYR A 48 -24.96 3.47 21.13
N THR A 49 -24.42 4.08 22.17
CA THR A 49 -23.36 5.09 22.05
C THR A 49 -22.05 4.48 21.54
N LEU A 50 -21.76 3.23 21.91
CA LEU A 50 -20.64 2.44 21.36
C LEU A 50 -20.87 1.97 19.91
N GLY A 51 -22.00 2.32 19.29
CA GLY A 51 -22.27 2.13 17.86
C GLY A 51 -23.09 0.90 17.50
N ALA A 52 -23.60 0.13 18.46
CA ALA A 52 -24.50 -0.97 18.14
C ALA A 52 -25.96 -0.48 17.95
N PRO A 53 -26.63 -0.88 16.86
CA PRO A 53 -28.04 -0.62 16.66
C PRO A 53 -28.87 -1.54 17.57
N ILE A 54 -29.66 -0.93 18.45
CA ILE A 54 -30.51 -1.60 19.43
C ILE A 54 -31.90 -1.83 18.82
N LYS A 55 -32.41 -3.07 18.87
CA LYS A 55 -33.72 -3.46 18.30
C LYS A 55 -34.89 -2.64 18.79
N SER A 56 -34.94 -2.40 20.10
CA SER A 56 -36.01 -1.64 20.72
C SER A 56 -35.59 -1.15 22.09
N PHE A 57 -35.72 0.16 22.29
CA PHE A 57 -35.72 0.77 23.62
C PHE A 57 -37.09 0.61 24.29
N PRO A 58 -37.16 0.63 25.64
CA PRO A 58 -38.42 0.66 26.36
C PRO A 58 -39.31 1.84 25.92
N LYS A 59 -40.63 1.64 25.96
CA LYS A 59 -41.61 2.65 25.55
C LYS A 59 -41.42 3.95 26.35
N GLY A 60 -41.37 5.08 25.67
CA GLY A 60 -41.18 6.40 26.27
C GLY A 60 -39.72 6.84 26.41
N TRP A 61 -38.75 6.04 25.97
CA TRP A 61 -37.35 6.42 25.87
C TRP A 61 -37.01 6.83 24.43
N ASP A 62 -37.05 8.14 24.15
CA ASP A 62 -36.83 8.71 22.82
C ASP A 62 -35.34 8.84 22.49
N TYR A 63 -34.68 7.69 22.37
CA TYR A 63 -33.24 7.62 22.12
C TYR A 63 -32.79 8.33 20.84
N THR A 64 -33.69 8.58 19.88
CA THR A 64 -33.37 9.30 18.65
C THR A 64 -33.19 10.80 18.85
N ASN A 65 -33.84 11.36 19.87
CA ASN A 65 -33.79 12.79 20.21
C ASN A 65 -32.82 13.10 21.35
N PHE A 66 -32.23 12.08 21.99
CA PHE A 66 -31.27 12.26 23.07
C PHE A 66 -29.83 12.33 22.56
N ILE A 67 -29.01 13.10 23.27
CA ILE A 67 -27.56 13.12 23.11
C ILE A 67 -26.97 12.19 24.18
N PHE A 68 -26.21 11.20 23.74
CA PHE A 68 -25.49 10.30 24.63
C PHE A 68 -24.00 10.54 24.52
N GLN A 69 -23.31 10.64 25.65
CA GLN A 69 -21.86 10.78 25.68
C GLN A 69 -21.26 9.79 26.66
N ILE A 70 -20.35 8.95 26.18
CA ILE A 70 -19.56 8.03 26.98
C ILE A 70 -18.14 8.56 27.13
N GLN A 71 -17.67 8.61 28.36
CA GLN A 71 -16.24 8.70 28.66
C GLN A 71 -15.72 7.29 28.89
N CYS A 72 -14.69 6.89 28.15
CA CYS A 72 -14.09 5.58 28.22
C CYS A 72 -12.55 5.65 28.20
N ASP A 73 -11.94 4.51 28.45
CA ASP A 73 -10.50 4.35 28.49
C ASP A 73 -10.12 3.05 27.80
N ILE A 74 -9.10 3.13 26.95
CA ILE A 74 -8.55 2.01 26.19
C ILE A 74 -7.08 1.86 26.57
N ASP A 75 -6.76 0.88 27.43
CA ASP A 75 -5.42 0.61 27.97
C ASP A 75 -4.64 1.89 28.39
N GLY A 76 -5.29 2.81 29.13
CA GLY A 76 -4.72 4.06 29.64
C GLY A 76 -4.91 5.27 28.72
N ARG A 77 -5.59 5.12 27.57
CA ARG A 77 -5.92 6.24 26.67
C ARG A 77 -7.36 6.67 26.87
N ALA A 78 -7.55 7.89 27.38
CA ALA A 78 -8.87 8.49 27.50
C ALA A 78 -9.49 8.76 26.12
N LEU A 79 -10.77 8.43 25.99
CA LEU A 79 -11.58 8.59 24.79
C LEU A 79 -13.00 9.01 25.19
N THR A 80 -13.52 10.06 24.58
CA THR A 80 -14.93 10.44 24.70
C THR A 80 -15.66 10.12 23.39
N ILE A 81 -16.81 9.46 23.46
CA ILE A 81 -17.68 9.15 22.32
C ILE A 81 -19.04 9.75 22.59
N GLN A 82 -19.45 10.69 21.75
CA GLN A 82 -20.79 11.27 21.73
C GLN A 82 -21.55 10.72 20.52
N ARG A 83 -22.83 10.40 20.73
CA ARG A 83 -23.76 10.01 19.68
C ARG A 83 -25.02 10.86 19.77
N PHE A 84 -25.39 11.44 18.64
CA PHE A 84 -26.70 12.05 18.42
C PHE A 84 -27.28 11.45 17.14
N ASN A 85 -28.34 10.64 17.29
CA ASN A 85 -28.95 9.90 16.19
C ASN A 85 -27.94 9.04 15.39
N GLN A 86 -27.62 9.43 14.15
CA GLN A 86 -26.66 8.70 13.27
C GLN A 86 -25.24 9.28 13.31
N VAL A 87 -25.07 10.46 13.92
CA VAL A 87 -23.80 11.19 13.97
C VAL A 87 -23.04 10.78 15.22
N PHE A 88 -21.77 10.47 15.04
CA PHE A 88 -20.83 10.19 16.13
C PHE A 88 -19.77 11.29 16.16
N THR A 89 -19.57 11.89 17.33
CA THR A 89 -18.49 12.85 17.58
C THR A 89 -17.58 12.22 18.61
N VAL A 90 -16.28 12.16 18.33
CA VAL A 90 -15.30 11.56 19.23
C VAL A 90 -14.23 12.56 19.58
N GLU A 91 -13.75 12.49 20.81
CA GLU A 91 -12.62 13.29 21.28
C GLU A 91 -11.52 12.36 21.78
N VAL A 92 -10.33 12.46 21.18
CA VAL A 92 -9.13 11.72 21.59
C VAL A 92 -7.96 12.68 21.63
N ALA A 93 -7.28 12.74 22.78
CA ALA A 93 -6.12 13.61 22.98
C ALA A 93 -6.38 15.06 22.51
N ASN A 94 -7.53 15.61 22.92
CA ASN A 94 -8.01 16.97 22.59
C ASN A 94 -8.21 17.23 21.09
N ARG A 95 -8.44 16.17 20.30
CA ARG A 95 -8.85 16.29 18.89
C ARG A 95 -10.25 15.75 18.73
N VAL A 96 -11.12 16.60 18.21
CA VAL A 96 -12.50 16.25 17.87
C VAL A 96 -12.58 15.75 16.43
N GLN A 97 -13.29 14.64 16.22
CA GLN A 97 -13.59 14.09 14.91
C GLN A 97 -15.04 13.65 14.85
N SER A 98 -15.72 13.96 13.74
CA SER A 98 -17.11 13.58 13.52
C SER A 98 -17.28 12.58 12.37
N PHE A 99 -18.21 11.64 12.55
CA PHE A 99 -18.57 10.61 11.60
C PHE A 99 -20.06 10.68 11.28
N ALA A 100 -20.39 10.90 10.02
CA ALA A 100 -21.77 11.01 9.56
C ALA A 100 -22.54 9.67 9.50
N ASN A 101 -21.86 8.53 9.71
CA ASN A 101 -22.50 7.22 9.62
C ASN A 101 -21.80 6.15 10.48
N GLU A 102 -22.56 5.11 10.82
CA GLU A 102 -22.10 3.96 11.62
C GLU A 102 -20.95 3.19 10.98
N LYS A 103 -20.86 3.17 9.64
CA LYS A 103 -19.79 2.44 8.91
C LYS A 103 -18.42 3.04 9.22
N ASN A 104 -18.28 4.35 9.02
CA ASN A 104 -17.03 5.07 9.24
C ASN A 104 -16.64 5.04 10.72
N PHE A 105 -17.62 5.22 11.61
CA PHE A 105 -17.41 5.07 13.05
C PHE A 105 -16.92 3.65 13.41
N SER A 106 -17.54 2.59 12.87
CA SER A 106 -17.15 1.20 13.17
C SER A 106 -15.73 0.86 12.70
N ILE A 107 -15.31 1.39 11.54
CA ILE A 107 -13.93 1.23 11.04
C ILE A 107 -12.95 1.95 11.98
N TRP A 108 -13.27 3.18 12.37
CA TRP A 108 -12.45 3.96 13.27
C TRP A 108 -12.34 3.30 14.65
N MET A 109 -13.45 2.84 15.23
CA MET A 109 -13.48 2.23 16.57
C MET A 109 -12.67 0.92 16.61
N GLN A 110 -12.79 0.09 15.58
CA GLN A 110 -11.94 -1.10 15.44
C GLN A 110 -10.46 -0.73 15.39
N LYS A 111 -10.09 0.34 14.67
CA LYS A 111 -8.70 0.82 14.64
C LYS A 111 -8.22 1.24 16.03
N GLN A 112 -9.04 1.95 16.81
CA GLN A 112 -8.68 2.33 18.20
C GLN A 112 -8.46 1.09 19.09
N MET A 113 -9.25 0.03 18.87
CA MET A 113 -9.18 -1.22 19.62
C MET A 113 -8.15 -2.23 19.05
N HIS A 114 -7.36 -1.83 18.05
CA HIS A 114 -6.39 -2.65 17.32
C HIS A 114 -7.02 -3.93 16.72
N MET A 115 -8.26 -3.80 16.24
CA MET A 115 -9.05 -4.86 15.61
C MET A 115 -9.07 -4.72 14.09
N ASN A 116 -9.34 -5.85 13.44
CA ASN A 116 -9.59 -5.96 12.00
C ASN A 116 -10.61 -7.08 11.76
N LEU A 117 -11.78 -6.99 12.40
CA LEU A 117 -12.85 -7.98 12.22
C LEU A 117 -13.47 -7.74 10.84
N ARG A 118 -13.21 -8.67 9.92
CA ARG A 118 -13.80 -8.65 8.59
C ARG A 118 -14.72 -9.84 8.40
N LEU A 119 -15.92 -9.58 7.88
CA LEU A 119 -16.97 -10.57 7.72
C LEU A 119 -17.55 -10.50 6.31
N GLN A 120 -18.01 -11.64 5.81
CA GLN A 120 -18.80 -11.72 4.58
C GLN A 120 -20.27 -11.42 4.89
N THR A 121 -20.92 -10.64 4.03
CA THR A 121 -22.37 -10.48 4.05
C THR A 121 -23.04 -11.63 3.30
N ALA A 122 -24.32 -11.91 3.57
CA ALA A 122 -25.08 -12.94 2.85
C ALA A 122 -25.07 -12.76 1.32
N ASN A 123 -24.94 -11.52 0.84
CA ASN A 123 -25.04 -11.16 -0.57
C ASN A 123 -23.69 -10.93 -1.27
N SER A 124 -22.55 -11.16 -0.60
CA SER A 124 -21.21 -10.88 -1.16
C SER A 124 -20.19 -11.87 -0.65
N GLU A 125 -19.34 -12.38 -1.55
CA GLU A 125 -18.18 -13.20 -1.19
C GLU A 125 -17.00 -12.36 -0.67
N LYS A 126 -17.06 -11.02 -0.81
CA LYS A 126 -16.01 -10.14 -0.31
C LYS A 126 -16.14 -9.91 1.19
N PHE A 127 -14.99 -9.90 1.86
CA PHE A 127 -14.88 -9.55 3.26
C PHE A 127 -14.90 -8.03 3.42
N HIS A 128 -15.76 -7.54 4.30
CA HIS A 128 -15.85 -6.12 4.66
C HIS A 128 -15.63 -5.94 6.15
N HIS A 129 -15.16 -4.76 6.57
CA HIS A 129 -15.08 -4.42 7.98
C HIS A 129 -16.46 -4.57 8.64
N ALA A 130 -16.49 -5.27 9.76
CA ALA A 130 -17.70 -5.47 10.53
C ALA A 130 -18.17 -4.14 11.15
N TYR A 131 -19.49 -3.96 11.28
CA TYR A 131 -20.06 -2.87 12.03
C TYR A 131 -20.00 -3.18 13.54
N MET A 132 -20.18 -2.15 14.38
CA MET A 132 -20.13 -2.32 15.83
C MET A 132 -21.20 -3.30 16.36
N ASN A 133 -22.27 -3.56 15.62
CA ASN A 133 -23.25 -4.59 15.95
C ASN A 133 -22.63 -5.99 16.11
N ALA A 134 -21.75 -6.39 15.18
CA ALA A 134 -21.04 -7.66 15.23
C ALA A 134 -19.87 -7.63 16.21
N VAL A 135 -19.18 -6.49 16.31
CA VAL A 135 -18.08 -6.30 17.27
C VAL A 135 -18.58 -6.48 18.70
N LEU A 136 -19.73 -5.89 19.07
CA LEU A 136 -20.24 -5.90 20.43
C LEU A 136 -21.11 -7.11 20.77
N ALA A 137 -21.60 -7.87 19.77
CA ALA A 137 -22.50 -9.01 19.96
C ALA A 137 -22.05 -10.03 21.03
N PRO A 138 -20.75 -10.41 21.13
CA PRO A 138 -20.30 -11.38 22.12
C PRO A 138 -20.39 -10.90 23.58
N PHE A 139 -20.56 -9.59 23.80
CA PHE A 139 -20.48 -8.98 25.11
C PHE A 139 -21.83 -8.49 25.63
N TYR A 140 -22.92 -8.66 24.87
CA TYR A 140 -24.24 -8.15 25.23
C TYR A 140 -25.29 -9.26 25.30
N ILE A 141 -25.93 -9.38 26.45
CA ILE A 141 -27.05 -10.29 26.69
C ILE A 141 -28.27 -9.44 27.05
N ASP A 142 -29.19 -9.32 26.08
CA ASP A 142 -30.43 -8.56 26.19
C ASP A 142 -31.48 -9.32 27.02
N GLN A 143 -32.27 -8.56 27.79
CA GLN A 143 -33.34 -9.13 28.60
C GLN A 143 -34.32 -9.97 27.77
N ASP A 144 -34.68 -9.54 26.56
CA ASP A 144 -35.78 -10.12 25.79
C ASP A 144 -35.30 -11.03 24.67
N LYS A 145 -34.28 -10.62 23.92
CA LYS A 145 -33.89 -11.28 22.67
C LYS A 145 -32.86 -12.39 22.84
N SER A 146 -31.97 -12.29 23.83
CA SER A 146 -30.85 -13.23 23.97
C SER A 146 -31.25 -14.60 24.57
N TRP A 147 -32.47 -14.78 25.04
CA TRP A 147 -32.92 -16.02 25.69
C TRP A 147 -33.67 -16.99 24.77
N ALA A 148 -33.78 -16.67 23.47
CA ALA A 148 -34.42 -17.54 22.49
C ALA A 148 -33.41 -18.10 21.47
N ASN A 149 -32.51 -17.25 20.98
CA ASN A 149 -31.48 -17.62 20.02
C ASN A 149 -30.11 -17.19 20.57
N PHE A 150 -29.21 -18.15 20.74
CA PHE A 150 -27.90 -17.95 21.38
C PHE A 150 -27.01 -17.03 20.52
N TYR A 151 -26.77 -15.80 20.99
CA TYR A 151 -26.06 -14.68 20.32
C TYR A 151 -26.56 -14.20 18.95
N GLN A 152 -27.39 -14.96 18.23
CA GLN A 152 -27.85 -14.62 16.87
C GLN A 152 -28.70 -13.34 16.81
N ASP A 153 -29.35 -12.97 17.92
CA ASP A 153 -30.34 -11.90 17.96
C ASP A 153 -29.97 -10.73 18.89
N ALA A 154 -28.72 -10.66 19.34
CA ALA A 154 -28.24 -9.66 20.31
C ALA A 154 -28.44 -8.21 19.83
N PHE A 155 -28.24 -7.94 18.55
CA PHE A 155 -28.38 -6.62 17.93
C PHE A 155 -29.14 -6.68 16.60
N GLU A 156 -29.56 -5.51 16.08
CA GLU A 156 -30.09 -5.41 14.73
C GLU A 156 -29.04 -5.70 13.67
N ASN A 157 -29.51 -6.16 12.51
CA ASN A 157 -28.70 -6.41 11.32
C ASN A 157 -27.56 -7.43 11.48
N LEU A 158 -27.52 -8.20 12.58
CA LEU A 158 -26.47 -9.22 12.76
C LEU A 158 -26.62 -10.37 11.75
N ALA A 159 -27.86 -10.70 11.39
CA ALA A 159 -28.19 -11.72 10.39
C ALA A 159 -27.70 -11.39 8.97
N MET A 160 -27.26 -10.16 8.71
CA MET A 160 -26.70 -9.79 7.40
C MET A 160 -25.37 -10.49 7.11
N TYR A 161 -24.68 -10.98 8.15
CA TYR A 161 -23.41 -11.66 8.01
C TYR A 161 -23.58 -13.18 7.94
N LYS A 162 -22.77 -13.80 7.07
CA LYS A 162 -22.84 -15.25 6.85
C LYS A 162 -22.30 -16.02 8.05
N GLY A 163 -23.06 -17.02 8.51
CA GLY A 163 -22.62 -17.98 9.52
C GLY A 163 -22.57 -17.46 10.96
N GLN A 164 -23.12 -16.27 11.25
CA GLN A 164 -23.11 -15.72 12.61
C GLN A 164 -23.85 -16.59 13.63
N PRO A 165 -23.40 -16.59 14.90
CA PRO A 165 -22.35 -15.76 15.51
C PRO A 165 -20.93 -16.38 15.45
N LYS A 166 -20.78 -17.57 14.85
CA LYS A 166 -19.55 -18.37 14.92
C LYS A 166 -18.29 -17.62 14.44
N PRO A 167 -18.27 -16.98 13.25
CA PRO A 167 -17.11 -16.23 12.77
C PRO A 167 -16.68 -15.07 13.69
N ILE A 168 -17.62 -14.44 14.39
CA ILE A 168 -17.31 -13.37 15.36
C ILE A 168 -16.58 -13.97 16.56
N ILE A 169 -17.10 -15.05 17.14
CA ILE A 169 -16.48 -15.68 18.32
C ILE A 169 -15.12 -16.28 17.97
N GLU A 170 -15.00 -16.93 16.82
CA GLU A 170 -13.71 -17.42 16.29
C GLU A 170 -12.69 -16.29 16.18
N TYR A 171 -13.10 -15.09 15.73
CA TYR A 171 -12.21 -13.93 15.69
C TYR A 171 -11.70 -13.54 17.08
N TYR A 172 -12.59 -13.40 18.06
CA TYR A 172 -12.19 -13.01 19.40
C TYR A 172 -11.32 -14.04 20.11
N LEU A 173 -11.50 -15.33 19.79
CA LEU A 173 -10.70 -16.42 20.33
C LEU A 173 -9.40 -16.68 19.53
N GLY A 174 -9.12 -15.89 18.49
CA GLY A 174 -7.89 -16.02 17.70
C GLY A 174 -7.89 -17.22 16.74
N LEU A 175 -9.07 -17.76 16.42
CA LEU A 175 -9.28 -18.84 15.44
C LEU A 175 -9.59 -18.30 14.03
N SER A 176 -9.46 -16.99 13.81
CA SER A 176 -9.80 -16.37 12.53
C SER A 176 -8.88 -16.82 11.40
N ASN A 177 -9.48 -17.17 10.27
CA ASN A 177 -8.79 -17.49 9.02
C ASN A 177 -8.26 -16.25 8.27
N GLY A 178 -8.21 -15.07 8.87
CA GLY A 178 -7.81 -13.82 8.19
C GLY A 178 -6.46 -13.94 7.48
N ARG A 179 -5.46 -14.52 8.17
CA ARG A 179 -4.15 -14.76 7.56
C ARG A 179 -4.19 -15.79 6.43
N LEU A 180 -4.98 -16.84 6.58
CA LEU A 180 -5.18 -17.85 5.54
C LEU A 180 -5.87 -17.27 4.29
N LEU A 181 -6.81 -16.35 4.47
CA LEU A 181 -7.47 -15.61 3.40
C LEU A 181 -6.48 -14.75 2.62
N GLU A 182 -5.65 -13.95 3.31
CA GLU A 182 -4.59 -13.14 2.67
C GLU A 182 -3.62 -14.02 1.87
N LEU A 183 -3.18 -15.14 2.46
CA LEU A 183 -2.28 -16.08 1.79
C LEU A 183 -2.96 -16.74 0.56
N ASN A 184 -4.27 -16.99 0.61
CA ASN A 184 -5.03 -17.51 -0.53
C ASN A 184 -5.13 -16.47 -1.67
N GLU A 185 -5.37 -15.21 -1.35
CA GLU A 185 -5.41 -14.11 -2.33
C GLU A 185 -4.05 -13.95 -3.01
N GLN A 186 -2.96 -13.84 -2.23
CA GLN A 186 -1.59 -13.76 -2.76
C GLN A 186 -1.25 -14.95 -3.65
N LYS A 187 -1.61 -16.17 -3.22
CA LYS A 187 -1.38 -17.39 -4.02
C LYS A 187 -2.13 -17.35 -5.35
N LYS A 188 -3.37 -16.82 -5.35
CA LYS A 188 -4.18 -16.69 -6.57
C LYS A 188 -3.54 -15.70 -7.55
N GLU A 189 -3.07 -14.55 -7.06
CA GLU A 189 -2.36 -13.55 -7.87
C GLU A 189 -1.08 -14.13 -8.50
N LEU A 190 -0.26 -14.82 -7.70
CA LEU A 190 0.95 -15.48 -8.20
C LEU A 190 0.62 -16.59 -9.22
N HIS A 191 -0.47 -17.33 -9.02
CA HIS A 191 -0.90 -18.34 -9.98
C HIS A 191 -1.35 -17.72 -11.31
N THR A 192 -2.05 -16.58 -11.27
CA THR A 192 -2.39 -15.82 -12.48
C THR A 192 -1.13 -15.31 -13.19
N ALA A 193 -0.16 -14.76 -12.45
CA ALA A 193 1.12 -14.33 -13.01
C ALA A 193 1.89 -15.49 -13.65
N LYS A 194 1.91 -16.66 -12.99
CA LYS A 194 2.53 -17.89 -13.51
C LYS A 194 1.90 -18.31 -14.83
N VAL A 195 0.57 -18.36 -14.91
CA VAL A 195 -0.16 -18.75 -16.14
C VAL A 195 0.14 -17.79 -17.29
N ASN A 196 0.19 -16.49 -17.03
CA ASN A 196 0.53 -15.49 -18.04
C ASN A 196 1.97 -15.67 -18.56
N LEU A 197 2.94 -15.89 -17.66
CA LEU A 197 4.33 -16.08 -18.01
C LEU A 197 4.58 -17.37 -18.79
N ASP A 198 3.91 -18.47 -18.40
CA ASP A 198 3.92 -19.75 -19.13
C ASP A 198 3.36 -19.57 -20.56
N GLY A 199 2.30 -18.78 -20.71
CA GLY A 199 1.75 -18.39 -22.00
C GLY A 199 2.76 -17.61 -22.87
N GLN A 200 3.48 -16.65 -22.29
CA GLN A 200 4.51 -15.88 -22.99
C GLN A 200 5.69 -16.74 -23.44
N ILE A 201 6.16 -17.67 -22.59
CA ILE A 201 7.22 -18.62 -22.93
C ILE A 201 6.78 -19.49 -24.11
N LYS A 202 5.56 -20.03 -24.08
CA LYS A 202 4.99 -20.81 -25.19
C LYS A 202 4.92 -20.03 -26.49
N GLN A 203 4.51 -18.75 -26.43
CA GLN A 203 4.48 -17.88 -27.61
C GLN A 203 5.87 -17.63 -28.19
N ILE A 204 6.86 -17.27 -27.35
CA ILE A 204 8.24 -17.02 -27.79
C ILE A 204 8.85 -18.29 -28.39
N THR A 205 8.63 -19.43 -27.74
CA THR A 205 9.12 -20.73 -28.22
C THR A 205 8.47 -21.10 -29.55
N GLY A 206 7.16 -20.85 -29.69
CA GLY A 206 6.43 -21.03 -30.94
C GLY A 206 7.00 -20.16 -32.07
N VAL A 207 7.17 -18.85 -31.83
CA VAL A 207 7.76 -17.92 -32.81
C VAL A 207 9.18 -18.35 -33.19
N ARG A 208 9.99 -18.76 -32.21
CA ARG A 208 11.36 -19.23 -32.44
C ARG A 208 11.37 -20.46 -33.35
N ASN A 209 10.53 -21.45 -33.08
CA ASN A 209 10.45 -22.67 -33.88
C ASN A 209 9.99 -22.35 -35.31
N SER A 210 8.91 -21.58 -35.47
CA SER A 210 8.42 -21.18 -36.79
C SER A 210 9.44 -20.37 -37.59
N TYR A 211 10.21 -19.50 -36.93
CA TYR A 211 11.28 -18.72 -37.58
C TYR A 211 12.46 -19.62 -38.00
N SER A 212 12.81 -20.61 -37.17
CA SER A 212 13.83 -21.62 -37.50
C SER A 212 13.44 -22.43 -38.74
N ASP A 213 12.17 -22.87 -38.79
CA ASP A 213 11.62 -23.66 -39.88
C ASP A 213 11.56 -22.86 -41.20
N ASP A 214 11.09 -21.61 -41.16
CA ASP A 214 11.02 -20.72 -42.34
C ASP A 214 12.40 -20.44 -42.95
N LYS A 215 13.42 -20.24 -42.10
CA LYS A 215 14.79 -19.94 -42.54
C LYS A 215 15.65 -21.17 -42.81
N ASN A 216 15.14 -22.36 -42.54
CA ASN A 216 15.86 -23.63 -42.70
C ASN A 216 17.23 -23.62 -41.98
N ILE A 217 17.26 -23.01 -40.79
CA ILE A 217 18.44 -22.91 -39.94
C ILE A 217 18.29 -23.92 -38.82
N ASP A 218 19.08 -24.98 -38.86
CA ASP A 218 19.21 -25.92 -37.75
C ASP A 218 19.88 -25.27 -36.54
N VAL A 219 19.54 -25.79 -35.37
CA VAL A 219 20.05 -25.42 -34.04
C VAL A 219 21.52 -24.98 -34.11
N VAL A 220 21.74 -23.68 -33.93
CA VAL A 220 23.05 -23.05 -34.10
C VAL A 220 23.94 -23.41 -32.91
N SER A 221 25.15 -23.94 -33.16
CA SER A 221 26.12 -24.13 -32.09
C SER A 221 26.65 -22.75 -31.62
N PRO A 222 26.83 -22.53 -30.32
CA PRO A 222 27.40 -21.29 -29.80
C PRO A 222 28.75 -20.92 -30.44
N GLU A 223 29.56 -21.90 -30.83
CA GLU A 223 30.86 -21.65 -31.48
C GLU A 223 30.72 -21.01 -32.86
N GLN A 224 29.78 -21.48 -33.68
CA GLN A 224 29.56 -20.94 -35.03
C GLN A 224 29.12 -19.46 -35.00
N TYR A 225 28.36 -19.06 -33.98
CA TYR A 225 27.94 -17.66 -33.81
C TYR A 225 29.11 -16.77 -33.36
N ILE A 226 29.96 -17.25 -32.46
CA ILE A 226 31.14 -16.52 -31.98
C ILE A 226 32.12 -16.28 -33.13
N GLU A 227 32.36 -17.29 -33.97
CA GLU A 227 33.21 -17.17 -35.15
C GLU A 227 32.66 -16.12 -36.14
N LEU A 228 31.38 -16.21 -36.49
CA LEU A 228 30.72 -15.23 -37.37
C LEU A 228 30.79 -13.80 -36.80
N GLN A 229 30.60 -13.64 -35.48
CA GLN A 229 30.67 -12.34 -34.81
C GLN A 229 32.10 -11.77 -34.81
N ALA A 230 33.12 -12.62 -34.61
CA ALA A 230 34.52 -12.21 -34.67
C ALA A 230 34.90 -11.74 -36.07
N GLU A 231 34.46 -12.48 -37.09
CA GLU A 231 34.65 -12.17 -38.50
C GLU A 231 34.01 -10.81 -38.86
N LEU A 232 32.76 -10.60 -38.44
CA LEU A 232 32.01 -9.37 -38.74
C LEU A 232 32.63 -8.12 -38.08
N ASN A 233 33.13 -8.28 -36.85
CA ASN A 233 33.86 -7.22 -36.15
C ASN A 233 35.19 -6.87 -36.81
N GLN A 234 35.87 -7.84 -37.43
CA GLN A 234 37.09 -7.55 -38.20
C GLN A 234 36.77 -6.68 -39.44
N TYR A 235 35.65 -6.93 -40.14
CA TYR A 235 35.23 -6.06 -41.25
C TYR A 235 35.00 -4.63 -40.81
N LEU A 236 34.25 -4.44 -39.71
CA LEU A 236 33.93 -3.12 -39.21
C LEU A 236 35.20 -2.35 -38.84
N LYS A 237 36.18 -3.00 -38.18
CA LYS A 237 37.48 -2.38 -37.86
C LYS A 237 38.25 -1.96 -39.10
N ILE A 238 38.37 -2.83 -40.10
CA ILE A 238 39.10 -2.55 -41.34
C ILE A 238 38.46 -1.36 -42.08
N THR A 239 37.12 -1.35 -42.14
CA THR A 239 36.35 -0.29 -42.81
C THR A 239 36.49 1.05 -42.09
N ASP A 240 36.36 1.07 -40.76
CA ASP A 240 36.54 2.26 -39.94
C ASP A 240 37.96 2.85 -40.06
N GLU A 241 38.99 2.00 -40.03
CA GLU A 241 40.37 2.44 -40.18
C GLU A 241 40.61 3.11 -41.54
N LEU A 242 40.11 2.49 -42.62
CA LEU A 242 40.19 3.04 -43.97
C LEU A 242 39.47 4.38 -44.05
N GLN A 243 38.23 4.45 -43.55
CA GLN A 243 37.44 5.68 -43.56
C GLN A 243 38.13 6.83 -42.80
N ARG A 244 38.75 6.54 -41.64
CA ARG A 244 39.52 7.53 -40.86
C ARG A 244 40.75 8.01 -41.62
N LYS A 245 41.51 7.11 -42.24
CA LYS A 245 42.71 7.46 -43.03
C LYS A 245 42.34 8.33 -44.24
N VAL A 246 41.31 7.93 -45.00
CA VAL A 246 40.80 8.68 -46.16
C VAL A 246 40.36 10.07 -45.73
N SER A 247 39.52 10.18 -44.69
CA SER A 247 39.00 11.46 -44.22
C SER A 247 40.11 12.42 -43.78
N LYS A 248 41.13 11.93 -43.07
CA LYS A 248 42.29 12.74 -42.66
C LYS A 248 43.09 13.25 -43.86
N LEU A 249 43.33 12.41 -44.86
CA LEU A 249 44.09 12.79 -46.05
C LEU A 249 43.32 13.78 -46.92
N VAL A 250 42.02 13.55 -47.14
CA VAL A 250 41.15 14.48 -47.87
C VAL A 250 41.15 15.86 -47.19
N ASN A 251 40.96 15.93 -45.87
CA ASN A 251 40.99 17.21 -45.15
C ASN A 251 42.34 17.95 -45.29
N ARG A 252 43.47 17.22 -45.24
CA ARG A 252 44.80 17.81 -45.42
C ARG A 252 45.01 18.34 -46.84
N ILE A 253 44.56 17.60 -47.85
CA ILE A 253 44.64 18.00 -49.26
C ILE A 253 43.77 19.23 -49.50
N THR A 254 42.53 19.24 -49.01
CA THR A 254 41.62 20.39 -49.16
C THR A 254 42.20 21.65 -48.52
N LYS A 255 42.72 21.54 -47.29
CA LYS A 255 43.37 22.68 -46.62
C LYS A 255 44.57 23.21 -47.39
N SER A 256 45.46 22.31 -47.82
CA SER A 256 46.66 22.67 -48.58
C SER A 256 46.32 23.35 -49.92
N LYS A 257 45.28 22.89 -50.61
CA LYS A 257 44.76 23.55 -51.83
C LYS A 257 44.20 24.94 -51.54
N MET A 258 43.40 25.10 -50.48
CA MET A 258 42.87 26.41 -50.09
C MET A 258 43.97 27.41 -49.75
N ASP A 259 44.98 26.99 -48.99
CA ASP A 259 46.14 27.81 -48.64
C ASP A 259 46.91 28.23 -49.90
N LEU A 260 47.14 27.28 -50.83
CA LEU A 260 47.82 27.53 -52.10
C LEU A 260 47.05 28.52 -52.99
N ASP A 261 45.73 28.35 -53.12
CA ASP A 261 44.88 29.25 -53.90
C ASP A 261 44.88 30.67 -53.31
N SER A 262 44.85 30.80 -51.98
CA SER A 262 44.99 32.09 -51.29
C SER A 262 46.34 32.74 -51.57
N TYR A 263 47.45 32.02 -51.42
CA TYR A 263 48.77 32.59 -51.67
C TYR A 263 48.97 33.01 -53.13
N ARG A 264 48.43 32.24 -54.08
CA ARG A 264 48.46 32.59 -55.50
C ARG A 264 47.63 33.83 -55.81
N HIS A 265 46.49 33.98 -55.14
CA HIS A 265 45.65 35.17 -55.26
C HIS A 265 46.39 36.41 -54.74
N ASP A 266 46.91 36.36 -53.50
CA ASP A 266 47.67 37.45 -52.88
C ASP A 266 48.89 37.84 -53.73
N TYR A 267 49.60 36.83 -54.26
CA TYR A 267 50.75 37.05 -55.14
C TYR A 267 50.37 37.79 -56.43
N ASP A 268 49.23 37.46 -57.04
CA ASP A 268 48.74 38.13 -58.25
C ASP A 268 48.25 39.56 -57.94
N GLU A 269 47.62 39.78 -56.78
CA GLU A 269 47.27 41.13 -56.32
C GLU A 269 48.50 42.01 -56.10
N LEU A 270 49.52 41.54 -55.38
CA LEU A 270 50.78 42.28 -55.20
C LEU A 270 51.48 42.55 -56.53
N ARG A 271 51.41 41.61 -57.48
CA ARG A 271 51.93 41.81 -58.84
C ARG A 271 51.20 42.93 -59.57
N LYS A 272 49.86 42.96 -59.49
CA LYS A 272 49.04 44.04 -60.08
C LYS A 272 49.31 45.38 -59.40
N LEU A 273 49.47 45.41 -58.07
CA LEU A 273 49.83 46.60 -57.30
C LEU A 273 51.20 47.15 -57.72
N LEU A 274 52.22 46.30 -57.88
CA LEU A 274 53.53 46.71 -58.40
C LEU A 274 53.43 47.35 -59.79
N LEU A 275 52.69 46.72 -60.72
CA LEU A 275 52.50 47.25 -62.06
C LEU A 275 51.80 48.63 -62.06
N ALA A 276 50.77 48.80 -61.22
CA ALA A 276 50.06 50.07 -61.08
C ALA A 276 50.96 51.15 -60.45
N THR A 277 51.78 50.76 -59.47
CA THR A 277 52.71 51.63 -58.75
C THR A 277 53.85 52.10 -59.67
N ASP A 278 54.48 51.18 -60.41
CA ASP A 278 55.49 51.49 -61.42
C ASP A 278 54.96 52.47 -62.48
N ASN A 279 53.72 52.26 -62.94
CA ASN A 279 53.07 53.15 -63.90
C ASN A 279 52.78 54.55 -63.33
N ARG A 280 52.43 54.66 -62.05
CA ARG A 280 52.24 55.95 -61.36
C ARG A 280 53.57 56.67 -61.15
N PHE A 281 54.62 55.97 -60.74
CA PHE A 281 55.95 56.55 -60.54
C PHE A 281 56.58 57.12 -61.82
N LYS A 282 56.20 56.61 -63.00
CA LYS A 282 56.63 57.19 -64.28
C LYS A 282 56.02 58.58 -64.55
N LYS A 283 54.94 58.97 -63.85
CA LYS A 283 54.19 60.21 -64.09
C LYS A 283 54.51 61.35 -63.11
N ILE A 284 55.45 61.16 -62.17
CA ILE A 284 55.79 62.20 -61.18
C ILE A 284 56.71 63.24 -61.84
N GLU A 285 56.24 64.49 -61.94
CA GLU A 285 57.00 65.63 -62.46
C GLU A 285 58.00 66.17 -61.44
N TYR A 286 59.14 66.68 -61.93
CA TYR A 286 60.35 66.93 -61.14
C TYR A 286 60.45 68.32 -60.51
N GLU A 287 59.44 69.18 -60.66
CA GLU A 287 59.50 70.58 -60.24
C GLU A 287 58.51 70.87 -59.09
N CYS A 288 59.04 71.37 -57.96
CA CYS A 288 58.21 71.78 -56.82
C CYS A 288 57.44 73.07 -57.14
N THR A 289 56.11 73.03 -57.07
CA THR A 289 55.24 74.19 -57.39
C THR A 289 55.42 75.41 -56.47
N TYR A 290 56.05 75.24 -55.30
CA TYR A 290 56.23 76.32 -54.32
C TYR A 290 57.61 76.98 -54.34
N CYS A 291 58.67 76.24 -54.67
CA CYS A 291 60.04 76.77 -54.64
C CYS A 291 60.82 76.54 -55.94
N HIS A 292 60.18 75.97 -56.96
CA HIS A 292 60.77 75.64 -58.27
C HIS A 292 62.04 74.79 -58.19
N SER A 293 62.32 74.17 -57.04
CA SER A 293 63.43 73.24 -56.91
C SER A 293 63.16 72.03 -57.78
N VAL A 294 64.04 71.76 -58.74
CA VAL A 294 64.01 70.54 -59.54
C VAL A 294 64.57 69.41 -58.69
N LEU A 295 63.69 68.61 -58.10
CA LEU A 295 64.08 67.43 -57.36
C LEU A 295 64.39 66.32 -58.36
N THR A 296 65.51 65.63 -58.16
CA THR A 296 65.79 64.44 -58.96
C THR A 296 64.74 63.37 -58.66
N ARG A 297 64.44 62.51 -59.63
CA ARG A 297 63.49 61.38 -59.48
C ARG A 297 63.68 60.61 -58.18
N GLN A 298 64.93 60.34 -57.83
CA GLN A 298 65.29 59.58 -56.65
C GLN A 298 64.97 60.35 -55.36
N GLN A 299 65.23 61.66 -55.34
CA GLN A 299 64.86 62.51 -54.21
C GLN A 299 63.34 62.61 -54.02
N SER A 300 62.56 62.76 -55.09
CA SER A 300 61.09 62.81 -55.00
C SER A 300 60.49 61.49 -54.50
N LEU A 301 61.01 60.35 -54.95
CA LEU A 301 60.53 59.02 -54.52
C LEU A 301 60.88 58.72 -53.06
N THR A 302 62.09 59.07 -52.60
CA THR A 302 62.51 58.86 -51.21
C THR A 302 61.77 59.78 -50.24
N ARG A 303 61.55 61.04 -50.60
CA ARG A 303 60.91 62.03 -49.71
C ARG A 303 59.40 61.82 -49.53
N LEU A 304 58.76 61.16 -50.50
CA LEU A 304 57.35 60.76 -50.45
C LEU A 304 57.17 59.34 -49.88
N GLU A 305 58.24 58.69 -49.38
CA GLU A 305 58.24 57.31 -48.86
C GLU A 305 57.71 56.27 -49.88
N LEU A 306 57.78 56.59 -51.17
CA LEU A 306 57.26 55.74 -52.25
C LEU A 306 58.24 54.60 -52.60
N SER A 307 59.53 54.80 -52.38
CA SER A 307 60.56 53.76 -52.51
C SER A 307 60.39 52.63 -51.50
N ASP A 308 59.98 52.98 -50.29
CA ASP A 308 59.89 52.04 -49.16
C ASP A 308 58.68 51.12 -49.36
N ASN A 309 57.57 51.68 -49.85
CA ASN A 309 56.39 50.92 -50.27
C ASN A 309 56.69 49.91 -51.41
N ASP A 310 57.46 50.27 -52.44
CA ASP A 310 57.84 49.31 -53.52
C ASP A 310 58.73 48.19 -52.98
N PHE A 311 59.69 48.52 -52.12
CA PHE A 311 60.57 47.54 -51.49
C PHE A 311 59.79 46.55 -50.61
N GLU A 312 58.88 47.04 -49.78
CA GLU A 312 58.01 46.22 -48.93
C GLU A 312 57.12 45.28 -49.75
N ILE A 313 56.49 45.78 -50.82
CA ILE A 313 55.66 44.95 -51.70
C ILE A 313 56.49 43.86 -52.39
N ARG A 314 57.71 44.19 -52.86
CA ARG A 314 58.63 43.19 -53.45
C ARG A 314 59.07 42.15 -52.43
N GLN A 315 59.36 42.55 -51.20
CA GLN A 315 59.69 41.62 -50.11
C GLN A 315 58.52 40.68 -49.81
N GLN A 316 57.31 41.20 -49.63
CA GLN A 316 56.12 40.39 -49.40
C GLN A 316 55.83 39.42 -50.55
N LYS A 317 56.01 39.87 -51.80
CA LYS A 317 55.88 39.03 -52.99
C LYS A 317 56.89 37.89 -53.00
N ALA A 318 58.15 38.13 -52.64
CA ALA A 318 59.17 37.09 -52.54
C ALA A 318 58.82 36.07 -51.45
N LEU A 319 58.34 36.53 -50.29
CA LEU A 319 57.87 35.67 -49.19
C LEU A 319 56.67 34.81 -49.62
N LEU A 320 55.69 35.38 -50.32
CA LEU A 320 54.55 34.64 -50.86
C LEU A 320 54.97 33.60 -51.89
N ASN A 321 55.93 33.93 -52.77
CA ASN A 321 56.45 32.96 -53.73
C ASN A 321 57.12 31.76 -53.04
N GLN A 322 57.86 32.00 -51.96
CA GLN A 322 58.42 30.93 -51.15
C GLN A 322 57.33 30.07 -50.49
N LYS A 323 56.30 30.70 -49.92
CA LYS A 323 55.14 29.99 -49.35
C LYS A 323 54.40 29.13 -50.38
N ILE A 324 54.26 29.62 -51.62
CA ILE A 324 53.67 28.86 -52.74
C ILE A 324 54.51 27.62 -53.02
N MET A 325 55.83 27.76 -53.15
CA MET A 325 56.73 26.62 -53.41
C MET A 325 56.68 25.57 -52.29
N ASP A 326 56.68 26.02 -51.04
CA ASP A 326 56.61 25.14 -49.87
C ASP A 326 55.27 24.37 -49.83
N GLU A 327 54.15 25.06 -50.09
CA GLU A 327 52.82 24.46 -50.08
C GLU A 327 52.59 23.54 -51.30
N GLU A 328 53.17 23.84 -52.46
CA GLU A 328 53.19 22.95 -53.64
C GLU A 328 53.96 21.65 -53.37
N SER A 329 55.13 21.74 -52.73
CA SER A 329 55.90 20.57 -52.31
C SER A 329 55.11 19.71 -51.33
N LYS A 330 54.47 20.35 -50.34
CA LYS A 330 53.61 19.68 -49.37
C LYS A 330 52.41 19.01 -50.04
N LEU A 331 51.75 19.67 -51.00
CA LEU A 331 50.65 19.08 -51.75
C LEU A 331 51.10 17.85 -52.56
N ALA A 332 52.29 17.89 -53.18
CA ALA A 332 52.85 16.75 -53.91
C ALA A 332 53.07 15.53 -53.00
N THR A 333 53.59 15.72 -51.78
CA THR A 333 53.75 14.62 -50.80
C THR A 333 52.40 14.05 -50.32
N LEU A 334 51.37 14.90 -50.19
CA LEU A 334 50.02 14.47 -49.81
C LEU A 334 49.36 13.66 -50.93
N VAL A 335 49.57 14.03 -52.19
CA VAL A 335 49.07 13.29 -53.36
C VAL A 335 49.71 11.91 -53.46
N GLN A 336 51.03 11.80 -53.27
CA GLN A 336 51.71 10.49 -53.20
C GLN A 336 51.20 9.63 -52.03
N SER A 337 50.88 10.26 -50.89
CA SER A 337 50.26 9.57 -49.76
C SER A 337 48.84 9.09 -50.06
N ALA A 338 48.10 9.76 -50.95
CA ALA A 338 46.78 9.33 -51.38
C ALA A 338 46.86 8.13 -52.35
N GLU A 339 47.86 8.09 -53.23
CA GLU A 339 48.11 6.96 -54.13
C GLU A 339 48.49 5.68 -53.36
N SER A 340 49.34 5.81 -52.33
CA SER A 340 49.68 4.66 -51.48
C SER A 340 48.47 4.16 -50.69
N LEU A 341 47.61 5.06 -50.19
CA LEU A 341 46.36 4.68 -49.52
C LEU A 341 45.38 3.99 -50.47
N LYS A 342 45.32 4.41 -51.75
CA LYS A 342 44.50 3.75 -52.77
C LYS A 342 44.91 2.29 -52.96
N LYS A 343 46.21 2.01 -52.93
CA LYS A 343 46.72 0.63 -53.00
C LYS A 343 46.37 -0.18 -51.74
N ASP A 344 46.53 0.38 -50.54
CA ASP A 344 46.08 -0.23 -49.26
C ASP A 344 44.56 -0.50 -49.27
N PHE A 345 43.78 0.37 -49.91
CA PHE A 345 42.34 0.18 -50.09
C PHE A 345 42.02 -0.99 -51.01
N GLU A 346 42.67 -1.10 -52.17
CA GLU A 346 42.47 -2.19 -53.13
C GLU A 346 42.80 -3.56 -52.49
N ASP A 347 43.93 -3.66 -51.77
CA ASP A 347 44.34 -4.88 -51.07
C ASP A 347 43.34 -5.29 -49.98
N LYS A 348 42.90 -4.33 -49.15
CA LYS A 348 41.91 -4.59 -48.10
C LYS A 348 40.52 -4.89 -48.66
N ASN A 349 40.12 -4.27 -49.77
CA ASN A 349 38.82 -4.50 -50.40
C ASN A 349 38.75 -5.86 -51.11
N ALA A 350 39.87 -6.35 -51.66
CA ALA A 350 39.98 -7.72 -52.17
C ALA A 350 39.76 -8.74 -51.03
N ARG A 351 40.41 -8.54 -49.89
CA ARG A 351 40.22 -9.37 -48.69
C ARG A 351 38.78 -9.34 -48.19
N ILE A 352 38.11 -8.18 -48.20
CA ILE A 352 36.68 -8.05 -47.84
C ILE A 352 35.77 -8.77 -48.86
N SER A 353 36.14 -8.81 -50.13
CA SER A 353 35.33 -9.43 -51.19
C SER A 353 35.34 -10.96 -51.12
N GLU A 354 36.48 -11.58 -50.83
CA GLU A 354 36.58 -13.03 -50.54
C GLU A 354 35.68 -13.45 -49.37
N LEU A 355 35.53 -12.53 -48.44
CA LEU A 355 34.78 -12.71 -47.22
C LEU A 355 33.27 -12.44 -47.38
N ARG A 356 32.87 -11.59 -48.33
CA ARG A 356 31.47 -11.33 -48.71
C ARG A 356 30.81 -12.45 -49.53
N SER A 357 31.58 -13.29 -50.22
CA SER A 357 31.06 -14.38 -51.06
C SER A 357 30.44 -15.55 -50.27
N ALA A 358 30.58 -15.59 -48.95
CA ALA A 358 29.79 -16.46 -48.10
C ALA A 358 28.48 -15.76 -47.73
N GLY A 359 27.34 -16.45 -47.84
CA GLY A 359 26.00 -15.97 -47.43
C GLY A 359 25.85 -15.73 -45.91
N ASN A 360 26.83 -15.07 -45.29
CA ASN A 360 27.04 -14.98 -43.86
C ASN A 360 26.20 -13.90 -43.19
N ILE A 361 25.78 -12.82 -43.88
CA ILE A 361 25.06 -11.70 -43.24
C ILE A 361 23.59 -12.06 -42.95
N ASP A 362 22.84 -12.57 -43.93
CA ASP A 362 21.43 -12.98 -43.70
C ASP A 362 21.33 -14.16 -42.73
N ARG A 363 22.31 -15.07 -42.81
CA ARG A 363 22.48 -16.15 -41.84
C ARG A 363 22.81 -15.60 -40.45
N TYR A 364 23.74 -14.64 -40.33
CA TYR A 364 24.08 -13.97 -39.07
C TYR A 364 22.86 -13.30 -38.42
N VAL A 365 22.10 -12.53 -39.20
CA VAL A 365 20.90 -11.82 -38.73
C VAL A 365 19.88 -12.83 -38.20
N SER A 366 19.65 -13.91 -38.94
CA SER A 366 18.70 -14.95 -38.53
C SER A 366 19.17 -15.71 -37.28
N ILE A 367 20.46 -16.02 -37.18
CA ILE A 367 21.05 -16.61 -35.96
C ILE A 367 20.88 -15.66 -34.77
N LYS A 368 21.18 -14.38 -34.94
CA LYS A 368 21.06 -13.36 -33.88
C LYS A 368 19.63 -13.28 -33.35
N VAL A 369 18.64 -13.27 -34.23
CA VAL A 369 17.21 -13.27 -33.85
C VAL A 369 16.86 -14.52 -33.03
N LEU A 370 17.30 -15.70 -33.46
CA LEU A 370 17.07 -16.95 -32.72
C LEU A 370 17.73 -16.94 -31.34
N THR A 371 18.94 -16.37 -31.23
CA THR A 371 19.65 -16.22 -29.94
C THR A 371 18.97 -15.22 -29.02
N GLU A 372 18.49 -14.08 -29.54
CA GLU A 372 17.75 -13.09 -28.74
C GLU A 372 16.43 -13.67 -28.22
N LEU A 373 15.70 -14.42 -29.06
CA LEU A 373 14.49 -15.14 -28.64
C LEU A 373 14.80 -16.21 -27.58
N ALA A 374 15.95 -16.90 -27.68
CA ALA A 374 16.43 -17.85 -26.68
C ALA A 374 16.66 -17.18 -25.32
N GLN A 375 17.43 -16.09 -25.31
CA GLN A 375 17.75 -15.35 -24.11
C GLN A 375 16.49 -14.76 -23.44
N LEU A 376 15.51 -14.32 -24.25
CA LEU A 376 14.24 -13.84 -23.74
C LEU A 376 13.43 -14.97 -23.09
N ALA A 377 13.40 -16.16 -23.71
CA ALA A 377 12.76 -17.34 -23.13
C ALA A 377 13.44 -17.76 -21.81
N ASP A 378 14.77 -17.79 -21.76
CA ASP A 378 15.54 -18.11 -20.55
C ASP A 378 15.26 -17.12 -19.42
N LYS A 379 15.19 -15.82 -19.74
CA LYS A 379 14.82 -14.78 -18.77
C LYS A 379 13.45 -15.03 -18.17
N TYR A 380 12.45 -15.36 -18.99
CA TYR A 380 11.11 -15.69 -18.50
C TYR A 380 11.10 -17.01 -17.74
N GLN A 381 11.91 -18.00 -18.11
CA GLN A 381 12.06 -19.25 -17.37
C GLN A 381 12.61 -19.03 -15.97
N VAL A 382 13.59 -18.13 -15.82
CA VAL A 382 14.12 -17.73 -14.49
C VAL A 382 13.01 -17.06 -13.66
N GLN A 383 12.24 -16.13 -14.25
CA GLN A 383 11.11 -15.50 -13.56
C GLN A 383 10.04 -16.52 -13.15
N LEU A 384 9.76 -17.51 -14.00
CA LEU A 384 8.83 -18.60 -13.71
C LEU A 384 9.30 -19.40 -12.49
N SER A 385 10.58 -19.75 -12.43
CA SER A 385 11.16 -20.50 -11.31
C SER A 385 11.05 -19.72 -9.99
N HIS A 386 11.18 -18.39 -10.05
CA HIS A 386 11.00 -17.50 -8.91
C HIS A 386 9.55 -17.49 -8.40
N LEU A 387 8.57 -17.37 -9.30
CA LEU A 387 7.14 -17.45 -8.96
C LEU A 387 6.77 -18.82 -8.36
N GLU A 388 7.31 -19.91 -8.92
CA GLU A 388 7.08 -21.26 -8.38
C GLU A 388 7.64 -21.44 -6.97
N ALA A 389 8.85 -20.92 -6.73
CA ALA A 389 9.46 -20.92 -5.41
C ALA A 389 8.61 -20.12 -4.39
N GLU A 390 8.07 -18.98 -4.80
CA GLU A 390 7.20 -18.14 -3.97
C GLU A 390 5.86 -18.82 -3.65
N ILE A 391 5.21 -19.42 -4.66
CA ILE A 391 3.98 -20.23 -4.47
C ILE A 391 4.23 -21.37 -3.47
N LYS A 392 5.39 -22.05 -3.56
CA LYS A 392 5.78 -23.12 -2.62
C LYS A 392 6.00 -22.59 -1.20
N ARG A 393 6.59 -21.40 -1.06
CA ARG A 393 6.75 -20.72 0.25
C ARG A 393 5.39 -20.38 0.86
N ILE A 394 4.49 -19.78 0.11
CA ILE A 394 3.13 -19.47 0.58
C ILE A 394 2.39 -20.75 0.98
N ALA A 395 2.48 -21.82 0.19
CA ALA A 395 1.87 -23.11 0.54
C ALA A 395 2.45 -23.73 1.82
N LYS A 396 3.72 -23.46 2.14
CA LYS A 396 4.30 -23.84 3.44
C LYS A 396 3.70 -22.98 4.56
N SER A 397 3.69 -21.65 4.41
CA SER A 397 3.08 -20.75 5.40
C SER A 397 1.61 -21.06 5.67
N GLN A 398 0.84 -21.45 4.67
CA GLN A 398 -0.56 -21.89 4.85
C GLN A 398 -0.68 -23.17 5.70
N ARG A 399 0.26 -24.11 5.57
CA ARG A 399 0.28 -25.33 6.38
C ARG A 399 0.68 -25.03 7.82
N ASP A 400 1.68 -24.18 7.99
CA ASP A 400 2.17 -23.79 9.33
C ASP A 400 1.07 -23.02 10.09
N GLU A 401 0.40 -22.07 9.43
CA GLU A 401 -0.73 -21.31 10.00
C GLU A 401 -1.89 -22.24 10.41
N LYS A 402 -2.25 -23.21 9.55
CA LYS A 402 -3.30 -24.21 9.88
C LYS A 402 -2.96 -25.02 11.12
N LYS A 403 -1.71 -25.49 11.24
CA LYS A 403 -1.27 -26.23 12.42
C LYS A 403 -1.35 -25.38 13.69
N THR A 404 -0.95 -24.12 13.61
CA THR A 404 -1.07 -23.18 14.74
C THR A 404 -2.53 -23.01 15.15
N LEU A 405 -3.44 -22.82 14.19
CA LEU A 405 -4.88 -22.71 14.45
C LEU A 405 -5.47 -23.99 15.05
N GLU A 406 -5.05 -25.17 14.59
CA GLU A 406 -5.44 -26.47 15.16
C GLU A 406 -5.00 -26.60 16.62
N THR A 407 -3.75 -26.27 16.95
CA THR A 407 -3.26 -26.28 18.34
C THR A 407 -4.02 -25.31 19.24
N ILE A 408 -4.32 -24.10 18.74
CA ILE A 408 -5.12 -23.11 19.48
C ILE A 408 -6.54 -23.66 19.70
N HIS A 409 -7.14 -24.28 18.68
CA HIS A 409 -8.48 -24.86 18.76
C HIS A 409 -8.54 -25.95 19.82
N GLU A 410 -7.61 -26.91 19.82
CA GLU A 410 -7.55 -28.00 20.81
C GLU A 410 -7.40 -27.45 22.24
N SER A 411 -6.54 -26.44 22.43
CA SER A 411 -6.37 -25.79 23.73
C SER A 411 -7.65 -25.09 24.20
N LEU A 412 -8.34 -24.39 23.31
CA LEU A 412 -9.59 -23.69 23.63
C LEU A 412 -10.74 -24.66 23.90
N GLU A 413 -10.79 -25.78 23.18
CA GLU A 413 -11.78 -26.82 23.39
C GLU A 413 -11.59 -27.49 24.77
N ALA A 414 -10.34 -27.77 25.17
CA ALA A 414 -10.03 -28.27 26.51
C ALA A 414 -10.45 -27.27 27.61
N ASP A 415 -10.18 -25.98 27.42
CA ASP A 415 -10.60 -24.93 28.35
C ASP A 415 -12.12 -24.76 28.38
N TYR A 416 -12.80 -24.86 27.22
CA TYR A 416 -14.25 -24.85 27.12
C TYR A 416 -14.87 -26.00 27.93
N GLU A 417 -14.37 -27.23 27.77
CA GLU A 417 -14.87 -28.39 28.51
C GLU A 417 -14.66 -28.25 30.02
N LYS A 418 -13.50 -27.73 30.44
CA LYS A 418 -13.23 -27.44 31.86
C LYS A 418 -14.23 -26.43 32.44
N ILE A 419 -14.38 -25.28 31.78
CA ILE A 419 -15.29 -24.21 32.23
C ILE A 419 -16.74 -24.70 32.19
N LYS A 420 -17.12 -25.47 31.15
CA LYS A 420 -18.46 -26.06 31.02
C LYS A 420 -18.79 -26.96 32.21
N ASN A 421 -17.86 -27.83 32.61
CA ASN A 421 -18.06 -28.72 33.75
C ASN A 421 -18.20 -27.94 35.05
N ASP A 422 -17.32 -26.96 35.30
CA ASP A 422 -17.34 -26.14 36.51
C ASP A 422 -18.67 -25.37 36.65
N ILE A 423 -19.12 -24.69 35.60
CA ILE A 423 -20.35 -23.88 35.61
C ILE A 423 -21.60 -24.78 35.67
N SER A 424 -21.59 -25.92 34.99
CA SER A 424 -22.73 -26.85 34.97
C SER A 424 -22.99 -27.47 36.34
N VAL A 425 -21.94 -27.76 37.11
CA VAL A 425 -22.03 -28.21 38.50
C VAL A 425 -22.68 -27.13 39.38
N ASP A 426 -22.21 -25.88 39.30
CA ASP A 426 -22.75 -24.78 40.10
C ASP A 426 -24.23 -24.48 39.77
N LEU A 427 -24.62 -24.51 38.49
CA LEU A 427 -26.00 -24.29 38.06
C LEU A 427 -26.92 -25.50 38.28
N GLY A 428 -26.34 -26.68 38.50
CA GLY A 428 -27.05 -27.96 38.55
C GLY A 428 -27.80 -28.27 37.25
N THR A 429 -27.12 -28.19 36.10
CA THR A 429 -27.66 -28.56 34.78
C THR A 429 -26.80 -29.63 34.11
N THR A 430 -27.44 -30.59 33.44
CA THR A 430 -26.78 -31.64 32.66
C THR A 430 -27.07 -31.53 31.16
N ASP A 431 -27.90 -30.58 30.74
CA ASP A 431 -28.42 -30.45 29.37
C ASP A 431 -27.35 -30.08 28.31
N LEU A 432 -26.10 -29.87 28.73
CA LEU A 432 -24.99 -29.41 27.90
C LEU A 432 -23.88 -30.45 27.71
N SER A 433 -24.04 -31.67 28.22
CA SER A 433 -23.02 -32.74 28.10
C SER A 433 -22.58 -32.93 26.65
N ASP A 434 -23.54 -32.95 25.73
CA ASP A 434 -23.32 -33.28 24.32
C ASP A 434 -22.97 -32.06 23.46
N ARG A 435 -22.95 -30.85 24.06
CA ARG A 435 -22.74 -29.60 23.31
C ARG A 435 -21.25 -29.31 23.15
N GLN A 436 -20.81 -29.42 21.90
CA GLN A 436 -19.43 -29.18 21.49
C GLN A 436 -19.06 -27.69 21.46
N PHE A 437 -17.75 -27.42 21.53
CA PHE A 437 -17.18 -26.09 21.36
C PHE A 437 -17.59 -25.48 19.99
N LEU A 438 -17.89 -24.18 20.00
CA LEU A 438 -18.40 -23.42 18.85
C LEU A 438 -19.72 -23.95 18.24
N ASP A 439 -20.50 -24.74 18.97
CA ASP A 439 -21.88 -25.05 18.58
C ASP A 439 -22.81 -23.91 19.01
N PHE A 440 -23.30 -23.14 18.02
CA PHE A 440 -24.26 -22.04 18.20
C PHE A 440 -25.67 -22.38 17.69
N LYS A 441 -25.98 -23.68 17.52
CA LYS A 441 -27.35 -24.10 17.17
C LYS A 441 -28.35 -23.69 18.25
N LYS A 442 -29.58 -23.50 17.82
CA LYS A 442 -30.70 -23.20 18.70
C LYS A 442 -30.93 -24.34 19.69
N MET A 443 -31.07 -24.00 20.96
CA MET A 443 -31.39 -24.97 22.02
C MET A 443 -32.81 -25.51 21.86
N LYS A 444 -32.96 -26.82 22.08
CA LYS A 444 -34.26 -27.49 22.16
C LYS A 444 -34.75 -27.49 23.61
N GLY A 445 -36.06 -27.43 23.81
CA GLY A 445 -36.69 -27.39 25.14
C GLY A 445 -37.39 -26.06 25.42
N GLY A 446 -37.91 -25.90 26.65
CA GLY A 446 -38.64 -24.72 27.07
C GLY A 446 -38.60 -24.50 28.58
N GLY A 447 -39.11 -23.35 29.02
CA GLY A 447 -39.20 -23.01 30.45
C GLY A 447 -37.84 -22.75 31.12
N THR A 448 -37.76 -23.07 32.42
CA THR A 448 -36.61 -22.76 33.28
C THR A 448 -35.34 -23.53 32.92
N ALA A 449 -35.46 -24.76 32.41
CA ALA A 449 -34.31 -25.56 31.98
C ALA A 449 -33.57 -24.89 30.80
N LEU A 450 -34.32 -24.39 29.81
CA LEU A 450 -33.77 -23.65 28.68
C LEU A 450 -33.01 -22.40 29.14
N ASN A 451 -33.59 -21.61 30.05
CA ASN A 451 -32.95 -20.40 30.56
C ASN A 451 -31.65 -20.71 31.33
N LYS A 452 -31.63 -21.76 32.15
CA LYS A 452 -30.43 -22.21 32.84
C LYS A 452 -29.33 -22.62 31.88
N SER A 453 -29.67 -23.42 30.88
CA SER A 453 -28.70 -23.94 29.91
C SER A 453 -28.15 -22.82 29.02
N LEU A 454 -28.98 -21.83 28.66
CA LEU A 454 -28.50 -20.61 27.98
C LEU A 454 -27.62 -19.75 28.88
N LEU A 455 -28.00 -19.54 30.15
CA LEU A 455 -27.15 -18.81 31.10
C LEU A 455 -25.79 -19.49 31.25
N CYS A 456 -25.77 -20.82 31.40
CA CYS A 456 -24.54 -21.60 31.46
C CYS A 456 -23.66 -21.33 30.24
N LEU A 457 -24.22 -21.41 29.03
CA LEU A 457 -23.49 -21.13 27.80
C LEU A 457 -22.97 -19.69 27.72
N TYR A 458 -23.78 -18.71 28.11
CA TYR A 458 -23.34 -17.32 28.16
C TYR A 458 -22.14 -17.15 29.11
N LEU A 459 -22.21 -17.71 30.31
CA LEU A 459 -21.11 -17.65 31.28
C LEU A 459 -19.85 -18.37 30.79
N ILE A 460 -19.99 -19.52 30.10
CA ILE A 460 -18.86 -20.25 29.49
C ILE A 460 -18.15 -19.36 28.47
N TYR A 461 -18.89 -18.80 27.51
CA TYR A 461 -18.28 -17.99 26.45
C TYR A 461 -17.75 -16.65 26.97
N LEU A 462 -18.42 -15.99 27.91
CA LEU A 462 -17.89 -14.76 28.54
C LEU A 462 -16.58 -15.04 29.28
N SER A 463 -16.49 -16.17 29.99
CA SER A 463 -15.26 -16.61 30.67
C SER A 463 -14.14 -16.90 29.66
N LEU A 464 -14.44 -17.62 28.58
CA LEU A 464 -13.46 -17.89 27.50
C LEU A 464 -12.96 -16.61 26.84
N LEU A 465 -13.87 -15.70 26.48
CA LEU A 465 -13.54 -14.41 25.89
C LEU A 465 -12.67 -13.59 26.85
N SER A 466 -13.01 -13.57 28.14
CA SER A 466 -12.23 -12.90 29.17
C SER A 466 -10.79 -13.42 29.29
N LYS A 467 -10.61 -14.74 29.12
CA LYS A 467 -9.32 -15.40 29.33
C LYS A 467 -8.42 -15.35 28.09
N HIS A 468 -8.99 -15.52 26.90
CA HIS A 468 -8.22 -15.75 25.67
C HIS A 468 -8.25 -14.58 24.70
N SER A 469 -9.20 -13.65 24.83
CA SER A 469 -9.30 -12.59 23.84
C SER A 469 -8.26 -11.49 24.05
N LYS A 470 -7.65 -11.05 22.94
CA LYS A 470 -6.72 -9.92 22.92
C LYS A 470 -7.42 -8.57 23.09
N THR A 471 -8.70 -8.52 22.71
CA THR A 471 -9.52 -7.31 22.71
C THR A 471 -10.85 -7.57 23.39
N ILE A 472 -11.16 -6.78 24.42
CA ILE A 472 -12.36 -6.97 25.24
C ILE A 472 -13.09 -5.64 25.40
N PHE A 473 -14.42 -5.70 25.26
CA PHE A 473 -15.35 -4.62 25.56
C PHE A 473 -16.10 -4.91 26.87
N PRO A 474 -16.80 -3.93 27.45
CA PRO A 474 -17.62 -4.17 28.63
C PRO A 474 -18.67 -5.25 28.37
N MET A 475 -18.81 -6.17 29.32
CA MET A 475 -19.72 -7.31 29.24
C MET A 475 -21.00 -7.04 30.02
N THR A 476 -22.15 -7.38 29.46
CA THR A 476 -23.43 -7.01 30.07
C THR A 476 -24.45 -8.15 30.08
N ILE A 477 -25.11 -8.30 31.23
CA ILE A 477 -26.32 -9.12 31.39
C ILE A 477 -27.47 -8.20 31.81
N ASP A 478 -28.38 -7.91 30.87
CA ASP A 478 -29.59 -7.11 31.11
C ASP A 478 -30.71 -7.97 31.72
N SER A 479 -30.47 -8.56 32.89
CA SER A 479 -31.33 -9.56 33.54
C SER A 479 -31.41 -10.92 32.83
N PHE A 480 -31.53 -11.97 33.64
CA PHE A 480 -31.71 -13.37 33.19
C PHE A 480 -33.01 -14.01 33.69
N LEU A 481 -33.80 -13.28 34.48
CA LEU A 481 -35.04 -13.78 35.06
C LEU A 481 -36.22 -13.44 34.14
N LYS A 482 -36.90 -14.47 33.61
CA LYS A 482 -38.07 -14.32 32.73
C LYS A 482 -39.34 -15.00 33.21
N ASN A 483 -39.23 -16.07 33.99
CA ASN A 483 -40.34 -16.94 34.37
C ASN A 483 -40.36 -17.13 35.90
N GLU A 484 -41.42 -17.73 36.43
CA GLU A 484 -41.40 -18.25 37.80
C GLU A 484 -40.34 -19.37 37.91
N ILE A 485 -39.37 -19.15 38.79
CA ILE A 485 -38.26 -20.05 39.06
C ILE A 485 -38.31 -20.37 40.56
N SER A 486 -38.03 -21.63 40.93
CA SER A 486 -37.93 -21.99 42.35
C SER A 486 -36.79 -21.24 43.02
N THR A 487 -36.95 -20.90 44.30
CA THR A 487 -35.94 -20.17 45.09
C THR A 487 -34.56 -20.84 45.05
N GLU A 488 -34.51 -22.17 45.10
CA GLU A 488 -33.29 -22.98 44.95
C GLU A 488 -32.56 -22.67 43.63
N ASN A 489 -33.29 -22.74 42.51
CA ASN A 489 -32.72 -22.54 41.18
C ASN A 489 -32.28 -21.09 40.98
N GLU A 490 -33.06 -20.15 41.48
CA GLU A 490 -32.74 -18.73 41.42
C GLU A 490 -31.44 -18.42 42.19
N ASN A 491 -31.29 -18.97 43.40
CA ASN A 491 -30.08 -18.80 44.21
C ASN A 491 -28.84 -19.37 43.50
N ARG A 492 -28.92 -20.57 42.92
CA ARG A 492 -27.82 -21.15 42.15
C ARG A 492 -27.43 -20.26 40.97
N MET A 493 -28.40 -19.74 40.22
CA MET A 493 -28.13 -18.84 39.09
C MET A 493 -27.43 -17.54 39.52
N PHE A 494 -27.88 -16.92 40.61
CA PHE A 494 -27.20 -15.73 41.15
C PHE A 494 -25.77 -16.02 41.62
N LEU A 495 -25.54 -17.14 42.31
CA LEU A 495 -24.21 -17.56 42.75
C LEU A 495 -23.29 -17.82 41.55
N SER A 496 -23.77 -18.47 40.49
CA SER A 496 -22.99 -18.68 39.27
C SER A 496 -22.66 -17.36 38.56
N VAL A 497 -23.61 -16.42 38.47
CA VAL A 497 -23.33 -15.09 37.90
C VAL A 497 -22.30 -14.34 38.75
N GLN A 498 -22.41 -14.39 40.07
CA GLN A 498 -21.40 -13.78 40.94
C GLN A 498 -20.02 -14.39 40.70
N ARG A 499 -19.92 -15.73 40.64
CA ARG A 499 -18.66 -16.44 40.54
C ARG A 499 -18.00 -16.39 39.17
N PHE A 500 -18.78 -16.36 38.08
CA PHE A 500 -18.25 -16.48 36.71
C PHE A 500 -18.46 -15.24 35.84
N PHE A 501 -19.26 -14.26 36.28
CA PHE A 501 -19.47 -13.01 35.55
C PHE A 501 -18.97 -11.80 36.34
N MET A 502 -19.44 -11.60 37.58
CA MET A 502 -19.04 -10.43 38.38
C MET A 502 -17.58 -10.46 38.79
N SER A 503 -16.97 -11.64 38.89
CA SER A 503 -15.56 -11.85 39.22
C SER A 503 -14.60 -11.70 38.03
N LEU A 504 -15.12 -11.51 36.81
CA LEU A 504 -14.28 -11.36 35.63
C LEU A 504 -13.38 -10.13 35.78
N HIS A 505 -12.15 -10.22 35.28
CA HIS A 505 -11.21 -9.10 35.29
C HIS A 505 -11.63 -7.92 34.39
N ASN A 506 -12.70 -8.08 33.62
CA ASN A 506 -13.21 -7.08 32.69
C ASN A 506 -14.30 -6.25 33.36
N GLN A 507 -14.60 -5.08 32.79
CA GLN A 507 -15.77 -4.32 33.21
C GLN A 507 -17.05 -5.11 32.92
N THR A 508 -17.89 -5.30 33.94
CA THR A 508 -19.17 -5.99 33.80
C THR A 508 -20.32 -5.09 34.23
N PHE A 509 -21.45 -5.18 33.52
CA PHE A 509 -22.71 -4.53 33.88
C PHE A 509 -23.77 -5.59 34.12
N PHE A 510 -24.34 -5.61 35.34
CA PHE A 510 -25.41 -6.52 35.68
C PHE A 510 -26.64 -5.76 36.18
N SER A 511 -27.78 -5.99 35.54
CA SER A 511 -29.06 -5.40 35.93
C SER A 511 -29.78 -6.32 36.93
N VAL A 512 -30.12 -5.78 38.11
CA VAL A 512 -30.85 -6.53 39.16
C VAL A 512 -31.88 -5.65 39.87
N ILE A 513 -32.99 -6.24 40.32
CA ILE A 513 -33.95 -5.55 41.20
C ILE A 513 -33.47 -5.57 42.65
N LYS A 514 -33.78 -4.52 43.43
CA LYS A 514 -33.33 -4.37 44.82
C LYS A 514 -33.68 -5.56 45.70
N ARG A 515 -34.84 -6.19 45.49
CA ARG A 515 -35.27 -7.40 46.21
C ARG A 515 -34.25 -8.54 46.15
N ASN A 516 -33.51 -8.66 45.06
CA ASN A 516 -32.54 -9.73 44.84
C ASN A 516 -31.12 -9.39 45.31
N LYS A 517 -30.91 -8.20 45.91
CA LYS A 517 -29.62 -7.76 46.47
C LYS A 517 -29.03 -8.77 47.44
N GLY A 518 -29.86 -9.35 48.32
CA GLY A 518 -29.40 -10.30 49.35
C GLY A 518 -28.87 -11.63 48.82
N LYS A 519 -28.99 -11.88 47.51
CA LYS A 519 -28.48 -13.10 46.85
C LYS A 519 -27.07 -12.93 46.28
N LEU A 520 -26.51 -11.73 46.37
CA LEU A 520 -25.22 -11.36 45.80
C LEU A 520 -24.32 -10.74 46.87
N ASN A 521 -23.04 -11.11 46.86
CA ASN A 521 -22.02 -10.30 47.48
C ASN A 521 -21.67 -9.13 46.54
N ILE A 522 -21.86 -7.91 47.03
CA ILE A 522 -21.68 -6.67 46.28
C ILE A 522 -20.52 -5.82 46.81
N SER A 523 -19.70 -6.35 47.73
CA SER A 523 -18.61 -5.60 48.38
C SER A 523 -17.64 -4.99 47.37
N ASP A 524 -17.37 -5.72 46.29
CA ASP A 524 -16.40 -5.36 45.26
C ASP A 524 -17.06 -4.82 43.98
N SER A 525 -18.36 -4.49 44.05
CA SER A 525 -19.15 -3.97 42.93
C SER A 525 -19.48 -2.50 43.12
N THR A 526 -19.34 -1.71 42.06
CA THR A 526 -19.90 -0.36 42.01
C THR A 526 -21.41 -0.46 41.82
N VAL A 527 -22.19 0.07 42.75
CA VAL A 527 -23.65 0.01 42.71
C VAL A 527 -24.21 1.32 42.17
N ILE A 528 -24.95 1.24 41.07
CA ILE A 528 -25.67 2.37 40.47
C ILE A 528 -27.15 2.17 40.76
N PHE A 529 -27.71 3.03 41.60
CA PHE A 529 -29.13 3.00 41.93
C PHE A 529 -29.91 3.94 41.01
N LEU A 530 -30.90 3.41 40.30
CA LEU A 530 -31.76 4.17 39.40
C LEU A 530 -33.09 4.50 40.06
N GLU A 531 -33.49 5.76 39.88
CA GLU A 531 -34.77 6.31 40.32
C GLU A 531 -35.56 6.85 39.12
N LYS A 532 -36.85 7.07 39.31
CA LYS A 532 -37.73 7.70 38.30
C LYS A 532 -38.07 9.12 38.77
N PRO A 533 -37.95 10.15 37.90
CA PRO A 533 -37.45 10.10 36.52
C PRO A 533 -35.92 9.86 36.45
N MET A 534 -35.46 9.25 35.35
CA MET A 534 -34.02 8.97 35.15
C MET A 534 -33.21 10.20 34.78
N LEU A 535 -33.87 11.23 34.23
CA LEU A 535 -33.28 12.50 33.84
C LEU A 535 -33.89 13.59 34.73
N SER A 536 -33.10 14.62 35.05
CA SER A 536 -33.56 15.73 35.88
C SER A 536 -33.28 17.07 35.19
N GLY A 537 -34.23 17.98 35.28
CA GLY A 537 -34.06 19.36 34.80
C GLY A 537 -32.99 20.13 35.58
N ASP A 538 -32.84 19.85 36.87
CA ASP A 538 -31.88 20.55 37.75
C ASP A 538 -30.42 20.33 37.36
N LEU A 539 -30.15 19.24 36.62
CA LEU A 539 -28.81 18.86 36.18
C LEU A 539 -28.50 19.33 34.76
N PHE A 540 -29.51 19.79 34.01
CA PHE A 540 -29.38 20.04 32.58
C PHE A 540 -28.31 21.08 32.25
N ASP A 541 -28.41 22.29 32.79
CA ASP A 541 -27.50 23.39 32.43
C ASP A 541 -26.04 23.03 32.75
N ARG A 542 -25.80 22.37 33.89
CA ARG A 542 -24.47 21.96 34.31
C ARG A 542 -23.90 20.84 33.42
N LEU A 543 -24.70 19.82 33.14
CA LEU A 543 -24.23 18.62 32.43
C LEU A 543 -24.12 18.85 30.92
N SER A 544 -24.96 19.70 30.34
CA SER A 544 -24.89 20.06 28.92
C SER A 544 -23.57 20.76 28.55
N LEU A 545 -22.92 21.45 29.51
CA LEU A 545 -21.58 22.03 29.35
C LEU A 545 -20.46 20.99 29.27
N GLU A 546 -20.71 19.74 29.65
CA GLU A 546 -19.73 18.65 29.56
C GLU A 546 -19.74 17.93 28.20
N LEU A 547 -20.71 18.23 27.33
CA LEU A 547 -20.77 17.67 25.97
C LEU A 547 -19.59 18.11 25.13
N ILE A 548 -19.16 17.28 24.18
CA ILE A 548 -18.14 17.67 23.21
C ILE A 548 -18.68 18.86 22.41
N SER A 549 -17.99 19.99 22.49
CA SER A 549 -18.22 21.15 21.61
C SER A 549 -17.32 21.03 20.38
N GLU A 550 -17.90 21.08 19.18
CA GLU A 550 -17.13 21.39 17.98
C GLU A 550 -16.79 22.90 18.02
N GLU A 551 -15.51 23.25 17.95
CA GLU A 551 -15.05 24.64 17.79
C GLU A 551 -15.48 25.22 16.43
#